data_AF-A0A6N6K8D8-F1
#
_entry.id   AF-A0A6N6K8D8-F1
#
_cell.length_a   1.000
_cell.length_b   1.000
_cell.length_c   1.000
_cell.angle_alpha   90.00
_cell.angle_beta   90.00
_cell.angle_gamma   90.00
#
_symmetry.space_group_name_H-M   'P 1'
#
loop_
_entity.id
_entity.type
_entity.pdbx_description
1 polymer ?
#
loop_
_entity_poly.entity_id
_entity_poly.type
_entity_poly.pdbx_seq_one_letter_code
_entity_poly.pdbx_strand_id
1 'polypeptide(L)'
;MLIILILAGAAAPVYATTCTGTLPENSALIFQLPASITVEPDTPVGTIIYEGSIESGQIDMNCRNSGNKYKGYVMLTDADARNEVLEGVYQTGVPGIGIRMAEAEERMSTFTSDDIVTPMHFYSYGSSGSSTIHTKYHASMQLVVTGDVEDGYLDTSRLTAEEKWGNDVIAQIVVSPTSIHIQTNTCNLEDKNIYVPLKTINVDNFDSQFSEVLTDNSFKIEIADCRAGTQIDYQFDSAGSTGVTDGNILAITSGDSSASGVGIQILDANNNVLSFDQTYTAVSSTSANEVAEIPLKARYAKTGNVKAGKVDAVATFEVFYR
;
A
#
# COMPACT_ATOMS: atom_id res chain seq x y z
N MET A 1 -16.39 -11.30 76.99
CA MET A 1 -16.37 -12.43 76.04
C MET A 1 -15.79 -11.88 74.74
N LEU A 2 -14.57 -12.27 74.38
CA LEU A 2 -13.77 -11.71 73.30
C LEU A 2 -14.21 -12.35 71.97
N ILE A 3 -14.67 -11.56 70.99
CA ILE A 3 -15.02 -12.04 69.65
C ILE A 3 -13.76 -11.98 68.79
N ILE A 4 -13.24 -13.14 68.39
CA ILE A 4 -12.12 -13.29 67.47
C ILE A 4 -12.69 -13.33 66.05
N LEU A 5 -12.34 -12.34 65.24
CA LEU A 5 -12.64 -12.29 63.81
C LEU A 5 -11.55 -13.09 63.08
N ILE A 6 -11.91 -14.23 62.49
CA ILE A 6 -10.99 -15.00 61.63
C ILE A 6 -11.16 -14.48 60.20
N LEU A 7 -10.17 -13.72 59.74
CA LEU A 7 -10.03 -13.35 58.32
C LEU A 7 -9.46 -14.57 57.57
N ALA A 8 -10.31 -15.29 56.83
CA ALA A 8 -9.87 -16.26 55.84
C ALA A 8 -9.56 -15.52 54.53
N GLY A 9 -8.29 -15.10 54.36
CA GLY A 9 -7.81 -14.54 53.11
C GLY A 9 -7.54 -15.67 52.11
N ALA A 10 -8.27 -15.69 50.99
CA ALA A 10 -7.90 -16.48 49.83
C ALA A 10 -6.65 -15.83 49.20
N ALA A 11 -5.48 -16.47 49.37
CA ALA A 11 -4.30 -16.08 48.63
C ALA A 11 -4.53 -16.41 47.15
N ALA A 12 -4.48 -15.39 46.29
CA ALA A 12 -4.34 -15.60 44.86
C ALA A 12 -3.04 -16.41 44.61
N PRO A 13 -3.02 -17.34 43.64
CA PRO A 13 -1.79 -18.05 43.31
C PRO A 13 -0.75 -17.04 42.80
N VAL A 14 0.24 -16.74 43.63
CA VAL A 14 1.46 -16.06 43.20
C VAL A 14 2.29 -17.11 42.47
N TYR A 15 2.22 -17.13 41.14
CA TYR A 15 3.19 -17.89 40.34
C TYR A 15 4.55 -17.23 40.60
N ALA A 16 5.44 -17.94 41.28
CA ALA A 16 6.79 -17.45 41.55
C ALA A 16 7.52 -17.28 40.22
N THR A 17 7.89 -16.04 39.88
CA THR A 17 8.80 -15.74 38.77
C THR A 17 10.12 -16.46 39.03
N THR A 18 10.51 -17.33 38.12
CA THR A 18 11.76 -18.10 38.19
C THR A 18 12.96 -17.25 37.82
N CYS A 19 12.79 -16.22 36.99
CA CYS A 19 13.82 -15.25 36.64
C CYS A 19 13.75 -13.96 37.49
N THR A 20 14.92 -13.45 37.87
CA THR A 20 15.11 -12.19 38.61
C THR A 20 16.25 -11.40 37.98
N GLY A 21 16.08 -10.10 37.74
CA GLY A 21 17.07 -9.27 37.05
C GLY A 21 16.44 -7.98 36.53
N THR A 22 17.10 -7.34 35.56
CA THR A 22 16.55 -6.17 34.86
C THR A 22 15.42 -6.57 33.91
N LEU A 23 14.20 -6.74 34.43
CA LEU A 23 12.95 -6.88 33.67
C LEU A 23 12.03 -5.70 34.01
N PRO A 24 11.35 -5.02 33.06
CA PRO A 24 11.19 -5.28 31.61
C PRO A 24 11.77 -4.19 30.66
N GLU A 25 12.35 -3.08 31.15
CA GLU A 25 12.67 -1.93 30.28
C GLU A 25 13.85 -2.17 29.30
N ASN A 26 14.83 -3.02 29.64
CA ASN A 26 16.03 -3.24 28.82
C ASN A 26 15.97 -4.45 27.88
N SER A 27 14.97 -5.32 28.05
CA SER A 27 14.79 -6.55 27.27
C SER A 27 13.73 -6.42 26.17
N ALA A 28 13.08 -5.25 26.06
CA ALA A 28 12.11 -4.94 25.02
C ALA A 28 12.81 -4.26 23.82
N LEU A 29 12.78 -4.93 22.67
CA LEU A 29 13.21 -4.45 21.37
C LEU A 29 12.01 -3.81 20.67
N ILE A 30 11.95 -2.48 20.66
CA ILE A 30 10.80 -1.75 20.10
C ILE A 30 11.11 -1.21 18.71
N PHE A 31 10.51 -1.80 17.68
CA PHE A 31 10.53 -1.24 16.33
C PHE A 31 9.56 -0.06 16.24
N GLN A 32 10.09 1.13 15.95
CA GLN A 32 9.29 2.33 15.72
C GLN A 32 9.02 2.50 14.23
N LEU A 33 7.77 2.32 13.83
CA LEU A 33 7.29 2.45 12.46
C LEU A 33 6.54 3.77 12.29
N PRO A 34 6.47 4.30 11.05
CA PRO A 34 5.55 5.39 10.77
C PRO A 34 4.10 4.96 11.03
N ALA A 35 3.25 5.92 11.41
CA ALA A 35 1.83 5.65 11.69
C ALA A 35 1.04 5.23 10.43
N SER A 36 1.58 5.51 9.24
CA SER A 36 1.02 5.09 7.96
C SER A 36 2.12 4.66 7.00
N ILE A 37 1.87 3.63 6.21
CA ILE A 37 2.72 3.16 5.11
C ILE A 37 1.85 3.08 3.86
N THR A 38 2.26 3.78 2.81
CA THR A 38 1.58 3.74 1.51
C THR A 38 2.27 2.74 0.59
N VAL A 39 1.49 1.88 -0.05
CA VAL A 39 1.94 0.84 -0.97
C VAL A 39 1.21 1.02 -2.30
N GLU A 40 1.93 0.88 -3.42
CA GLU A 40 1.31 0.93 -4.74
C GLU A 40 0.54 -0.38 -5.01
N PRO A 41 -0.66 -0.35 -5.62
CA PRO A 41 -1.47 -1.55 -5.84
C PRO A 41 -0.74 -2.64 -6.64
N ASP A 42 0.09 -2.23 -7.60
CA ASP A 42 0.85 -3.13 -8.47
C ASP A 42 2.22 -3.52 -7.90
N THR A 43 2.47 -3.26 -6.60
CA THR A 43 3.75 -3.60 -5.97
C THR A 43 3.96 -5.13 -6.04
N PRO A 44 5.07 -5.62 -6.64
CA PRO A 44 5.28 -7.04 -6.81
C PRO A 44 5.34 -7.81 -5.47
N VAL A 45 4.78 -9.03 -5.46
CA VAL A 45 4.93 -9.98 -4.35
C VAL A 45 6.41 -10.23 -4.06
N GLY A 46 6.78 -10.22 -2.77
CA GLY A 46 8.16 -10.32 -2.28
C GLY A 46 8.85 -8.97 -2.07
N THR A 47 8.23 -7.86 -2.45
CA THR A 47 8.78 -6.52 -2.20
C THR A 47 8.82 -6.20 -0.71
N ILE A 48 9.96 -5.70 -0.22
CA ILE A 48 10.12 -5.23 1.15
C ILE A 48 9.70 -3.75 1.20
N ILE A 49 8.64 -3.44 1.96
CA ILE A 49 8.07 -2.08 2.08
C ILE A 49 8.47 -1.38 3.38
N TYR A 50 9.05 -2.13 4.32
CA TYR A 50 9.71 -1.60 5.51
C TYR A 50 10.82 -2.55 5.92
N GLU A 51 11.95 -2.00 6.37
CA GLU A 51 13.03 -2.76 6.98
C GLU A 51 13.63 -1.97 8.16
N GLY A 52 13.90 -2.68 9.26
CA GLY A 52 14.54 -2.11 10.43
C GLY A 52 15.44 -3.13 11.13
N SER A 53 16.42 -2.65 11.87
CA SER A 53 17.23 -3.46 12.79
C SER A 53 17.53 -2.67 14.06
N ILE A 54 17.48 -3.35 15.20
CA ILE A 54 17.67 -2.77 16.53
C ILE A 54 18.44 -3.75 17.41
N GLU A 55 19.04 -3.24 18.48
CA GLU A 55 19.71 -4.04 19.50
C GLU A 55 19.21 -3.67 20.89
N SER A 56 19.27 -4.62 21.82
CA SER A 56 18.88 -4.40 23.21
C SER A 56 20.03 -3.75 23.99
N GLY A 57 19.71 -3.23 25.18
CA GLY A 57 20.73 -3.02 26.20
C GLY A 57 21.35 -4.35 26.65
N GLN A 58 22.40 -4.29 27.48
CA GLN A 58 22.91 -5.48 28.15
C GLN A 58 21.82 -6.06 29.06
N ILE A 59 21.54 -7.35 28.93
CA ILE A 59 20.58 -8.05 29.77
C ILE A 59 21.33 -8.91 30.77
N ASP A 60 21.06 -8.66 32.05
CA ASP A 60 21.61 -9.40 33.18
C ASP A 60 20.47 -9.99 34.02
N MET A 61 20.27 -11.30 33.91
CA MET A 61 19.21 -12.00 34.65
C MET A 61 19.69 -13.31 35.25
N ASN A 62 19.16 -13.65 36.43
CA ASN A 62 19.35 -14.94 37.06
C ASN A 62 18.01 -15.68 37.12
N CYS A 63 17.95 -16.81 36.43
CA CYS A 63 16.82 -17.71 36.40
C CYS A 63 17.08 -18.91 37.32
N ARG A 64 16.35 -18.99 38.43
CA ARG A 64 16.42 -20.06 39.42
C ARG A 64 15.40 -21.13 39.06
N ASN A 65 15.85 -22.39 39.06
CA ASN A 65 15.12 -23.61 38.67
C ASN A 65 15.18 -23.94 37.17
N SER A 66 15.03 -25.24 36.86
CA SER A 66 14.93 -25.74 35.49
C SER A 66 13.66 -25.20 34.82
N GLY A 67 13.82 -24.37 33.80
CA GLY A 67 12.72 -23.91 32.95
C GLY A 67 13.08 -24.13 31.48
N ASN A 68 12.22 -24.81 30.74
CA ASN A 68 12.39 -24.95 29.29
C ASN A 68 12.34 -23.57 28.64
N LYS A 69 13.17 -23.37 27.62
CA LYS A 69 13.13 -22.16 26.80
C LYS A 69 12.14 -22.31 25.67
N TYR A 70 11.37 -21.25 25.44
CA TYR A 70 10.47 -21.13 24.30
C TYR A 70 10.76 -19.82 23.60
N LYS A 71 10.65 -19.78 22.28
CA LYS A 71 10.75 -18.52 21.55
C LYS A 71 9.79 -18.49 20.37
N GLY A 72 9.39 -17.29 19.95
CA GLY A 72 8.63 -17.09 18.72
C GLY A 72 7.51 -16.07 18.83
N TYR A 73 6.73 -15.96 17.76
CA TYR A 73 5.52 -15.15 17.73
C TYR A 73 4.49 -15.65 18.73
N VAL A 74 3.89 -14.71 19.46
CA VAL A 74 2.87 -15.01 20.48
C VAL A 74 1.53 -15.35 19.85
N MET A 75 1.15 -14.67 18.77
CA MET A 75 -0.18 -14.77 18.15
C MET A 75 -0.18 -15.37 16.74
N LEU A 76 0.91 -15.24 15.98
CA LEU A 76 1.01 -15.81 14.63
C LEU A 76 1.30 -17.31 14.71
N THR A 77 0.74 -18.05 13.77
CA THR A 77 0.77 -19.52 13.72
C THR A 77 1.29 -20.01 12.37
N ASP A 78 1.53 -21.32 12.25
CA ASP A 78 1.97 -21.93 10.99
C ASP A 78 0.95 -21.75 9.85
N ALA A 79 -0.33 -21.52 10.17
CA ALA A 79 -1.36 -21.23 9.17
C ALA A 79 -1.19 -19.84 8.51
N ASP A 80 -0.50 -18.93 9.19
CA ASP A 80 -0.21 -17.59 8.69
C ASP A 80 1.05 -17.61 7.80
N ALA A 81 1.84 -18.68 7.79
CA ALA A 81 3.07 -18.74 7.03
C ALA A 81 2.85 -18.52 5.52
N ARG A 82 3.77 -17.76 4.90
CA ARG A 82 3.87 -17.45 3.47
C ARG A 82 5.30 -17.74 2.98
N ASN A 83 5.80 -18.93 3.31
CA ASN A 83 7.18 -19.35 3.02
C ASN A 83 7.45 -19.43 1.50
N GLU A 84 6.41 -19.50 0.67
CA GLU A 84 6.46 -19.41 -0.78
C GLU A 84 6.81 -18.00 -1.29
N VAL A 85 6.60 -16.96 -0.48
CA VAL A 85 6.98 -15.57 -0.80
C VAL A 85 8.42 -15.34 -0.41
N LEU A 86 8.71 -15.44 0.89
CA LEU A 86 10.06 -15.41 1.46
C LEU A 86 10.07 -16.26 2.74
N GLU A 87 11.22 -16.83 3.09
CA GLU A 87 11.39 -17.59 4.33
C GLU A 87 11.00 -16.75 5.56
N GLY A 88 10.17 -17.33 6.42
CA GLY A 88 9.75 -16.73 7.69
C GLY A 88 8.76 -15.59 7.58
N VAL A 89 8.14 -15.39 6.42
CA VAL A 89 7.03 -14.43 6.29
C VAL A 89 5.76 -15.05 6.83
N TYR A 90 5.05 -14.27 7.65
CA TYR A 90 3.73 -14.60 8.19
C TYR A 90 2.75 -13.51 7.81
N GLN A 91 1.57 -13.90 7.32
CA GLN A 91 0.48 -13.01 6.96
C GLN A 91 0.04 -12.19 8.18
N THR A 92 -0.11 -10.89 7.98
CA THR A 92 -0.65 -10.00 9.01
C THR A 92 -2.17 -9.93 8.95
N GLY A 93 -2.78 -9.08 9.79
CA GLY A 93 -4.22 -8.79 9.69
C GLY A 93 -4.62 -7.98 8.45
N VAL A 94 -3.66 -7.42 7.71
CA VAL A 94 -3.92 -6.67 6.47
C VAL A 94 -3.69 -7.60 5.27
N PRO A 95 -4.68 -7.75 4.37
CA PRO A 95 -4.51 -8.50 3.12
C PRO A 95 -3.32 -8.00 2.31
N GLY A 96 -2.56 -8.93 1.73
CA GLY A 96 -1.38 -8.61 0.93
C GLY A 96 -0.15 -8.16 1.73
N ILE A 97 -0.22 -7.99 3.06
CA ILE A 97 0.94 -7.62 3.90
C ILE A 97 1.34 -8.75 4.84
N GLY A 98 2.60 -9.18 4.72
CA GLY A 98 3.27 -10.10 5.63
C GLY A 98 4.33 -9.41 6.48
N ILE A 99 4.69 -10.05 7.59
CA ILE A 99 5.82 -9.69 8.45
C ILE A 99 6.83 -10.82 8.49
N ARG A 100 8.12 -10.50 8.56
CA ARG A 100 9.14 -11.43 9.04
C ARG A 100 10.08 -10.75 10.01
N MET A 101 10.48 -11.47 11.06
CA MET A 101 11.45 -11.04 12.04
C MET A 101 12.59 -12.05 12.13
N ALA A 102 13.76 -11.57 12.54
CA ALA A 102 14.92 -12.39 12.88
C ALA A 102 15.50 -11.89 14.19
N GLU A 103 16.07 -12.80 14.98
CA GLU A 103 16.66 -12.52 16.29
C GLU A 103 17.95 -13.33 16.47
N ALA A 104 19.00 -12.68 16.97
CA ALA A 104 20.26 -13.32 17.31
C ALA A 104 20.86 -12.74 18.61
N GLU A 105 21.66 -13.56 19.31
CA GLU A 105 22.39 -13.18 20.52
C GLU A 105 23.83 -12.76 20.16
N GLU A 106 24.31 -11.63 20.70
CA GLU A 106 25.71 -11.14 20.59
C GLU A 106 26.23 -10.91 19.15
N ARG A 107 25.35 -10.95 18.15
CA ARG A 107 25.66 -10.69 16.75
C ARG A 107 24.43 -10.15 16.02
N MET A 108 24.65 -9.50 14.88
CA MET A 108 23.57 -9.09 13.99
C MET A 108 22.72 -10.30 13.56
N SER A 109 21.40 -10.12 13.64
CA SER A 109 20.40 -11.05 13.13
C SER A 109 20.40 -11.07 11.60
N THR A 110 20.10 -12.23 11.03
CA THR A 110 19.98 -12.44 9.59
C THR A 110 18.66 -13.14 9.28
N PHE A 111 18.09 -12.93 8.09
CA PHE A 111 16.88 -13.68 7.68
C PHE A 111 17.25 -15.06 7.16
N THR A 112 17.81 -15.90 8.04
CA THR A 112 18.17 -17.30 7.78
C THR A 112 17.48 -18.20 8.80
N SER A 113 17.37 -19.50 8.51
CA SER A 113 16.72 -20.48 9.38
C SER A 113 17.19 -20.49 10.84
N ASP A 114 18.42 -20.06 11.10
CA ASP A 114 19.01 -20.05 12.45
C ASP A 114 18.46 -18.91 13.32
N ASP A 115 18.15 -17.78 12.70
CA ASP A 115 17.76 -16.53 13.37
C ASP A 115 16.28 -16.20 13.18
N ILE A 116 15.64 -16.74 12.14
CA ILE A 116 14.27 -16.39 11.77
C ILE A 116 13.30 -16.71 12.91
N VAL A 117 12.42 -15.76 13.20
CA VAL A 117 11.37 -15.92 14.20
C VAL A 117 10.23 -16.72 13.59
N THR A 118 9.85 -17.80 14.26
CA THR A 118 8.71 -18.66 13.90
C THR A 118 7.63 -18.57 14.98
N PRO A 119 6.45 -19.20 14.82
CA PRO A 119 5.47 -19.34 15.90
C PRO A 119 6.11 -19.93 17.16
N MET A 120 5.56 -19.55 18.31
CA MET A 120 6.03 -19.97 19.62
C MET A 120 6.29 -21.47 19.67
N HIS A 121 7.56 -21.85 19.86
CA HIS A 121 7.99 -23.24 19.90
C HIS A 121 8.99 -23.47 21.02
N PHE A 122 9.16 -24.73 21.39
CA PHE A 122 10.21 -25.16 22.31
C PHE A 122 11.57 -24.98 21.64
N TYR A 123 12.45 -24.21 22.27
CA TYR A 123 13.78 -23.90 21.74
C TYR A 123 14.86 -24.80 22.35
N SER A 124 14.89 -24.93 23.67
CA SER A 124 15.86 -25.77 24.37
C SER A 124 15.44 -26.10 25.79
N TYR A 125 16.02 -27.17 26.35
CA TYR A 125 15.85 -27.48 27.76
C TYR A 125 16.65 -26.48 28.60
N GLY A 126 16.05 -25.97 29.66
CA GLY A 126 16.79 -25.18 30.65
C GLY A 126 17.83 -26.03 31.37
N SER A 127 18.87 -25.38 31.90
CA SER A 127 19.85 -26.07 32.73
C SER A 127 19.23 -26.54 34.05
N SER A 128 19.74 -27.65 34.60
CA SER A 128 19.38 -28.10 35.96
C SER A 128 20.09 -27.20 36.98
N GLY A 129 19.41 -26.19 37.51
CA GLY A 129 19.95 -25.30 38.54
C GLY A 129 19.61 -23.83 38.34
N SER A 130 20.49 -22.94 38.78
CA SER A 130 20.43 -21.50 38.50
C SER A 130 21.20 -21.22 37.21
N SER A 131 20.57 -20.50 36.28
CA SER A 131 21.18 -20.03 35.04
C SER A 131 21.30 -18.52 35.06
N THR A 132 22.41 -18.00 34.55
CA THR A 132 22.60 -16.56 34.35
C THR A 132 22.51 -16.26 32.86
N ILE A 133 21.66 -15.30 32.50
CA ILE A 133 21.57 -14.73 31.16
C ILE A 133 22.37 -13.43 31.21
N HIS A 134 23.42 -13.37 30.38
CA HIS A 134 24.27 -12.20 30.17
C HIS A 134 24.45 -12.05 28.67
N THR A 135 23.57 -11.29 28.02
CA THR A 135 23.52 -11.23 26.56
C THR A 135 22.98 -9.89 26.06
N LYS A 136 23.23 -9.59 24.79
CA LYS A 136 22.52 -8.61 23.97
C LYS A 136 21.79 -9.30 22.85
N TYR A 137 20.54 -8.93 22.63
CA TYR A 137 19.77 -9.38 21.49
C TYR A 137 19.85 -8.34 20.37
N HIS A 138 19.95 -8.84 19.15
CA HIS A 138 19.80 -8.08 17.92
C HIS A 138 18.58 -8.61 17.20
N ALA A 139 17.70 -7.70 16.75
CA ALA A 139 16.53 -8.05 16.00
C ALA A 139 16.47 -7.28 14.68
N SER A 140 15.98 -7.94 13.65
CA SER A 140 15.66 -7.36 12.35
C SER A 140 14.21 -7.64 12.01
N MET A 141 13.54 -6.70 11.33
CA MET A 141 12.15 -6.86 10.92
C MET A 141 11.95 -6.32 9.52
N GLN A 142 11.11 -7.01 8.75
CA GLN A 142 10.63 -6.54 7.45
C GLN A 142 9.11 -6.68 7.34
N LEU A 143 8.48 -5.70 6.69
CA LEU A 143 7.14 -5.86 6.11
C LEU A 143 7.28 -6.16 4.63
N VAL A 144 6.54 -7.17 4.16
CA VAL A 144 6.70 -7.77 2.83
C VAL A 144 5.35 -7.84 2.13
N VAL A 145 5.31 -7.51 0.84
CA VAL A 145 4.13 -7.73 0.00
C VAL A 145 3.95 -9.22 -0.26
N THR A 146 2.79 -9.77 0.06
CA THR A 146 2.43 -11.19 -0.01
C THR A 146 1.34 -11.50 -1.03
N GLY A 147 0.72 -10.47 -1.60
CA GLY A 147 -0.36 -10.56 -2.58
C GLY A 147 -0.94 -9.17 -2.83
N ASP A 148 -2.15 -9.12 -3.39
CA ASP A 148 -2.90 -7.87 -3.59
C ASP A 148 -3.08 -7.16 -2.23
N VAL A 149 -2.59 -5.93 -2.14
CA VAL A 149 -2.64 -5.13 -0.91
C VAL A 149 -3.99 -4.44 -0.85
N GLU A 150 -4.63 -4.52 0.32
CA GLU A 150 -5.86 -3.77 0.61
C GLU A 150 -5.58 -2.72 1.69
N ASP A 151 -6.35 -1.62 1.68
CA ASP A 151 -6.31 -0.63 2.76
C ASP A 151 -6.74 -1.31 4.08
N GLY A 152 -5.97 -1.07 5.14
CA GLY A 152 -6.27 -1.69 6.42
C GLY A 152 -5.33 -1.27 7.54
N TYR A 153 -5.72 -1.59 8.77
CA TYR A 153 -4.91 -1.29 9.94
C TYR A 153 -4.18 -2.55 10.41
N LEU A 154 -2.86 -2.46 10.45
CA LEU A 154 -1.99 -3.44 11.05
C LEU A 154 -2.03 -3.30 12.57
N ASP A 155 -2.72 -4.23 13.24
CA ASP A 155 -2.68 -4.38 14.70
C ASP A 155 -1.33 -4.98 15.12
N THR A 156 -0.44 -4.12 15.58
CA THR A 156 0.94 -4.49 15.88
C THR A 156 1.07 -5.31 17.16
N SER A 157 0.04 -5.32 18.03
CA SER A 157 0.03 -6.16 19.24
C SER A 157 0.08 -7.66 18.90
N ARG A 158 -0.45 -8.04 17.73
CA ARG A 158 -0.42 -9.41 17.20
C ARG A 158 0.93 -9.83 16.64
N LEU A 159 1.86 -8.90 16.46
CA LEU A 159 3.17 -9.13 15.85
C LEU A 159 4.26 -9.38 16.89
N THR A 160 3.90 -9.35 18.17
CA THR A 160 4.82 -9.56 19.29
C THR A 160 5.49 -10.93 19.20
N ALA A 161 6.81 -10.95 19.37
CA ALA A 161 7.60 -12.15 19.56
C ALA A 161 8.30 -12.12 20.93
N GLU A 162 8.41 -13.27 21.57
CA GLU A 162 8.95 -13.39 22.93
C GLU A 162 9.94 -14.55 22.99
N GLU A 163 11.03 -14.39 23.74
CA GLU A 163 11.79 -15.50 24.32
C GLU A 163 11.39 -15.65 25.80
N LYS A 164 11.13 -16.89 26.22
CA LYS A 164 10.66 -17.25 27.56
C LYS A 164 11.57 -18.26 28.22
N TRP A 165 11.75 -18.10 29.53
CA TRP A 165 12.27 -19.12 30.43
C TRP A 165 11.10 -19.66 31.27
N GLY A 166 10.63 -20.86 30.95
CA GLY A 166 9.36 -21.35 31.50
C GLY A 166 8.23 -20.42 31.09
N ASN A 167 7.63 -19.73 32.06
CA ASN A 167 6.57 -18.74 31.82
C ASN A 167 7.06 -17.29 31.89
N ASP A 168 8.32 -17.05 32.28
CA ASP A 168 8.87 -15.69 32.40
C ASP A 168 9.38 -15.22 31.04
N VAL A 169 8.93 -14.05 30.58
CA VAL A 169 9.46 -13.40 29.37
C VAL A 169 10.84 -12.82 29.69
N ILE A 170 11.84 -13.22 28.92
CA ILE A 170 13.24 -12.82 29.09
C ILE A 170 13.74 -11.87 27.99
N ALA A 171 13.11 -11.91 26.81
CA ALA A 171 13.28 -10.93 25.74
C ALA A 171 11.96 -10.78 24.99
N GLN A 172 11.70 -9.59 24.46
CA GLN A 172 10.47 -9.34 23.71
C GLN A 172 10.75 -8.38 22.55
N ILE A 173 10.26 -8.72 21.37
CA ILE A 173 10.20 -7.83 20.21
C ILE A 173 8.77 -7.31 20.11
N VAL A 174 8.63 -5.99 20.10
CA VAL A 174 7.34 -5.31 19.93
C VAL A 174 7.44 -4.29 18.80
N VAL A 175 6.30 -4.04 18.17
CA VAL A 175 6.17 -3.09 17.06
C VAL A 175 5.28 -1.94 17.55
N SER A 176 5.71 -0.71 17.29
CA SER A 176 5.04 0.53 17.71
C SER A 176 4.89 1.46 16.51
N PRO A 177 3.77 2.20 16.37
CA PRO A 177 2.61 2.29 17.28
C PRO A 177 1.72 1.03 17.28
N THR A 178 0.70 0.96 18.15
CA THR A 178 -0.22 -0.19 18.27
C THR A 178 -1.07 -0.43 17.01
N SER A 179 -1.21 0.58 16.17
CA SER A 179 -1.97 0.53 14.93
C SER A 179 -1.22 1.32 13.86
N ILE A 180 -0.93 0.67 12.73
CA ILE A 180 -0.29 1.28 11.57
C ILE A 180 -1.26 1.18 10.39
N HIS A 181 -1.56 2.30 9.74
CA HIS A 181 -2.43 2.29 8.57
C HIS A 181 -1.63 1.89 7.33
N ILE A 182 -1.91 0.72 6.77
CA ILE A 182 -1.47 0.34 5.44
C ILE A 182 -2.46 0.94 4.45
N GLN A 183 -1.96 1.79 3.57
CA GLN A 183 -2.75 2.50 2.58
C GLN A 183 -2.34 2.03 1.20
N THR A 184 -3.32 1.93 0.30
CA THR A 184 -3.06 1.72 -1.12
C THR A 184 -3.43 2.96 -1.90
N ASN A 185 -2.59 3.34 -2.87
CA ASN A 185 -2.94 4.39 -3.83
C ASN A 185 -3.74 3.75 -4.97
N THR A 186 -5.01 3.44 -4.73
CA THR A 186 -5.91 2.92 -5.76
C THR A 186 -6.67 4.10 -6.34
N CYS A 187 -6.53 4.35 -7.63
CA CYS A 187 -7.55 4.96 -8.47
C CYS A 187 -7.66 4.04 -9.69
N ASN A 188 -8.87 3.71 -10.11
CA ASN A 188 -9.10 2.84 -11.25
C ASN A 188 -9.64 3.65 -12.43
N LEU A 189 -9.03 3.49 -13.61
CA LEU A 189 -9.58 4.02 -14.84
C LEU A 189 -10.64 3.06 -15.39
N GLU A 190 -11.90 3.50 -15.41
CA GLU A 190 -13.05 2.62 -15.74
C GLU A 190 -13.05 2.18 -17.21
N ASP A 191 -12.70 3.07 -18.14
CA ASP A 191 -12.62 2.76 -19.56
C ASP A 191 -11.29 3.21 -20.17
N LYS A 192 -10.57 2.24 -20.74
CA LYS A 192 -9.29 2.45 -21.43
C LYS A 192 -9.47 2.78 -22.92
N ASN A 193 -10.66 2.53 -23.49
CA ASN A 193 -10.95 2.69 -24.91
C ASN A 193 -12.30 3.40 -25.11
N ILE A 194 -12.30 4.72 -24.95
CA ILE A 194 -13.51 5.54 -25.04
C ILE A 194 -13.89 5.75 -26.53
N TYR A 195 -15.02 5.19 -26.95
CA TYR A 195 -15.58 5.42 -28.29
C TYR A 195 -16.47 6.67 -28.30
N VAL A 196 -16.13 7.65 -29.14
CA VAL A 196 -16.79 8.96 -29.20
C VAL A 196 -17.43 9.19 -30.57
N PRO A 197 -18.75 8.92 -30.73
CA PRO A 197 -19.43 9.22 -31.98
C PRO A 197 -19.63 10.74 -32.13
N LEU A 198 -19.12 11.31 -33.22
CA LEU A 198 -19.33 12.72 -33.55
C LEU A 198 -20.58 12.89 -34.43
N LYS A 199 -21.40 13.88 -34.11
CA LYS A 199 -22.53 14.28 -34.95
C LYS A 199 -22.06 14.64 -36.37
N THR A 200 -22.77 14.13 -37.37
CA THR A 200 -22.57 14.54 -38.77
C THR A 200 -23.12 15.94 -39.00
N ILE A 201 -22.34 16.80 -39.65
CA ILE A 201 -22.75 18.18 -39.99
C ILE A 201 -22.52 18.48 -41.47
N ASN A 202 -23.16 19.52 -41.99
CA ASN A 202 -22.85 20.07 -43.31
C ASN A 202 -21.64 21.02 -43.21
N VAL A 203 -20.93 21.25 -44.31
CA VAL A 203 -19.86 22.24 -44.41
C VAL A 203 -20.36 23.65 -44.08
N ASP A 204 -21.64 23.94 -44.35
CA ASP A 204 -22.28 25.22 -44.03
C ASP A 204 -22.51 25.44 -42.52
N ASN A 205 -22.36 24.40 -41.69
CA ASN A 205 -22.50 24.50 -40.24
C ASN A 205 -21.23 25.05 -39.53
N PHE A 206 -20.16 25.34 -40.28
CA PHE A 206 -18.98 25.97 -39.70
C PHE A 206 -19.19 27.47 -39.54
N ASP A 207 -19.09 27.98 -38.32
CA ASP A 207 -18.97 29.40 -38.04
C ASP A 207 -17.49 29.80 -38.13
N SER A 208 -17.14 30.44 -39.25
CA SER A 208 -15.76 30.79 -39.59
C SER A 208 -14.85 29.55 -39.57
N GLN A 209 -14.07 29.37 -38.51
CA GLN A 209 -13.05 28.33 -38.38
C GLN A 209 -13.56 27.05 -37.68
N PHE A 210 -14.66 27.09 -36.94
CA PHE A 210 -15.08 25.97 -36.08
C PHE A 210 -16.53 25.55 -36.31
N SER A 211 -16.85 24.30 -36.01
CA SER A 211 -18.24 23.83 -35.91
C SER A 211 -18.83 24.08 -34.52
N GLU A 212 -20.14 23.80 -34.39
CA GLU A 212 -20.74 23.50 -33.09
C GLU A 212 -20.06 22.30 -32.39
N VAL A 213 -20.31 22.12 -31.10
CA VAL A 213 -19.92 20.91 -30.36
C VAL A 213 -20.70 19.72 -30.88
N LEU A 214 -20.00 18.61 -31.10
CA LEU A 214 -20.50 17.44 -31.83
C LEU A 214 -20.74 16.21 -30.95
N THR A 215 -20.36 16.28 -29.68
CA THR A 215 -20.45 15.21 -28.69
C THR A 215 -21.59 15.45 -27.72
N ASP A 216 -22.11 14.37 -27.12
CA ASP A 216 -23.00 14.44 -25.97
C ASP A 216 -22.21 14.25 -24.65
N ASN A 217 -22.92 14.04 -23.54
CA ASN A 217 -22.32 13.90 -22.21
C ASN A 217 -21.62 12.55 -21.98
N SER A 218 -21.65 11.61 -22.93
CA SER A 218 -20.95 10.33 -22.82
C SER A 218 -19.45 10.46 -23.08
N PHE A 219 -18.99 11.57 -23.67
CA PHE A 219 -17.56 11.81 -23.83
C PHE A 219 -16.98 12.30 -22.49
N LYS A 220 -16.56 11.34 -21.66
CA LYS A 220 -15.91 11.59 -20.38
C LYS A 220 -14.86 10.53 -20.09
N ILE A 221 -13.85 10.88 -19.30
CA ILE A 221 -12.94 9.93 -18.67
C ILE A 221 -13.44 9.74 -17.24
N GLU A 222 -13.70 8.49 -16.86
CA GLU A 222 -14.20 8.14 -15.52
C GLU A 222 -13.13 7.40 -14.74
N ILE A 223 -12.82 7.91 -13.55
CA ILE A 223 -11.89 7.32 -12.61
C ILE A 223 -12.64 7.03 -11.31
N ALA A 224 -12.63 5.78 -10.86
CA ALA A 224 -13.31 5.33 -9.66
C ALA A 224 -12.34 4.76 -8.61
N ASP A 225 -12.88 4.34 -7.48
CA ASP A 225 -12.16 3.66 -6.39
C ASP A 225 -10.92 4.40 -5.89
N CYS A 226 -10.98 5.75 -5.95
CA CYS A 226 -9.92 6.63 -5.52
C CYS A 226 -9.83 6.73 -4.00
N ARG A 227 -8.61 6.63 -3.45
CA ARG A 227 -8.35 7.01 -2.06
C ARG A 227 -8.64 8.49 -1.85
N ALA A 228 -9.10 8.87 -0.66
CA ALA A 228 -9.21 10.28 -0.29
C ALA A 228 -7.84 10.98 -0.33
N GLY A 229 -7.82 12.23 -0.79
CA GLY A 229 -6.61 13.04 -0.89
C GLY A 229 -5.79 12.82 -2.16
N THR A 230 -6.27 12.00 -3.11
CA THR A 230 -5.56 11.77 -4.38
C THR A 230 -5.81 12.93 -5.33
N GLN A 231 -4.75 13.47 -5.91
CA GLN A 231 -4.83 14.39 -7.03
C GLN A 231 -4.88 13.59 -8.34
N ILE A 232 -5.85 13.92 -9.19
CA ILE A 232 -6.01 13.33 -10.52
C ILE A 232 -5.66 14.39 -11.55
N ASP A 233 -4.63 14.12 -12.33
CA ASP A 233 -4.26 14.90 -13.49
C ASP A 233 -4.40 14.06 -14.76
N TYR A 234 -4.54 14.73 -15.90
CA TYR A 234 -4.65 14.08 -17.20
C TYR A 234 -3.97 14.91 -18.28
N GLN A 235 -3.58 14.25 -19.36
CA GLN A 235 -3.14 14.92 -20.59
C GLN A 235 -3.54 14.11 -21.81
N PHE A 236 -3.61 14.78 -22.96
CA PHE A 236 -3.68 14.12 -24.26
C PHE A 236 -2.30 14.14 -24.90
N ASP A 237 -1.83 13.01 -25.40
CA ASP A 237 -0.49 12.90 -25.97
C ASP A 237 -0.53 12.96 -27.50
N SER A 238 0.40 13.73 -28.07
CA SER A 238 0.58 13.74 -29.53
C SER A 238 1.11 12.39 -30.02
N ALA A 239 1.91 11.71 -29.21
CA ALA A 239 2.34 10.34 -29.42
C ALA A 239 1.14 9.38 -29.32
N GLY A 240 1.05 8.42 -30.24
CA GLY A 240 -0.06 7.46 -30.30
C GLY A 240 -1.37 8.00 -30.89
N SER A 241 -1.51 9.32 -31.04
CA SER A 241 -2.63 9.97 -31.71
C SER A 241 -2.49 9.96 -33.24
N THR A 242 -3.57 10.21 -33.99
CA THR A 242 -3.58 10.28 -35.48
C THR A 242 -2.79 11.45 -36.08
N GLY A 243 -2.06 12.20 -35.25
CA GLY A 243 -1.28 13.38 -35.58
C GLY A 243 -1.89 14.64 -34.98
N VAL A 244 -1.05 15.61 -34.60
CA VAL A 244 -1.50 16.88 -33.99
C VAL A 244 -0.87 18.05 -34.74
N THR A 245 -1.68 19.04 -35.08
CA THR A 245 -1.27 20.31 -35.70
C THR A 245 -1.54 21.46 -34.73
N ASP A 246 -0.66 22.46 -34.71
CA ASP A 246 -0.77 23.65 -33.86
C ASP A 246 -0.94 23.34 -32.35
N GLY A 247 -0.52 22.15 -31.92
CA GLY A 247 -0.59 21.67 -30.54
C GLY A 247 -2.00 21.33 -30.03
N ASN A 248 -3.08 21.60 -30.78
CA ASN A 248 -4.45 21.36 -30.30
C ASN A 248 -5.44 20.82 -31.35
N ILE A 249 -5.01 20.67 -32.60
CA ILE A 249 -5.85 20.14 -33.68
C ILE A 249 -5.44 18.70 -33.95
N LEU A 250 -6.28 17.77 -33.53
CA LEU A 250 -6.15 16.36 -33.85
C LEU A 250 -6.45 16.13 -35.34
N ALA A 251 -5.49 15.54 -36.05
CA ALA A 251 -5.65 15.17 -37.44
C ALA A 251 -6.58 13.97 -37.59
N ILE A 252 -7.27 13.91 -38.73
CA ILE A 252 -8.13 12.79 -39.09
C ILE A 252 -7.35 11.76 -39.93
N THR A 253 -7.79 10.51 -39.87
CA THR A 253 -7.24 9.41 -40.68
C THR A 253 -7.47 9.68 -42.16
N SER A 254 -6.41 9.56 -42.97
CA SER A 254 -6.47 9.74 -44.42
C SER A 254 -7.00 8.51 -45.15
N GLY A 255 -7.65 8.73 -46.30
CA GLY A 255 -8.22 7.67 -47.13
C GLY A 255 -9.11 8.21 -48.25
N ASP A 256 -9.47 7.37 -49.22
CA ASP A 256 -10.23 7.79 -50.42
C ASP A 256 -11.61 8.38 -50.10
N SER A 257 -12.23 7.93 -49.01
CA SER A 257 -13.52 8.43 -48.52
C SER A 257 -13.41 9.44 -47.38
N SER A 258 -12.20 9.79 -46.95
CA SER A 258 -12.00 10.70 -45.81
C SER A 258 -12.30 12.15 -46.19
N ALA A 259 -12.76 12.93 -45.21
CA ALA A 259 -12.84 14.37 -45.34
C ALA A 259 -11.44 14.98 -45.51
N SER A 260 -11.36 16.22 -45.98
CA SER A 260 -10.11 16.98 -46.02
C SER A 260 -10.32 18.41 -45.55
N GLY A 261 -9.25 19.07 -45.10
CA GLY A 261 -9.30 20.47 -44.62
C GLY A 261 -9.99 20.63 -43.27
N VAL A 262 -10.13 19.55 -42.51
CA VAL A 262 -10.70 19.54 -41.16
C VAL A 262 -9.83 18.73 -40.21
N GLY A 263 -9.81 19.14 -38.94
CA GLY A 263 -9.32 18.38 -37.79
C GLY A 263 -10.32 18.47 -36.64
N ILE A 264 -9.98 17.88 -35.50
CA ILE A 264 -10.83 17.84 -34.31
C ILE A 264 -10.13 18.61 -33.17
N GLN A 265 -10.87 19.47 -32.48
CA GLN A 265 -10.44 20.03 -31.20
C GLN A 265 -11.19 19.32 -30.07
N ILE A 266 -10.44 18.94 -29.04
CA ILE A 266 -10.99 18.46 -27.77
C ILE A 266 -11.08 19.66 -26.83
N LEU A 267 -12.21 19.77 -26.12
CA LEU A 267 -12.47 20.84 -25.17
C LEU A 267 -12.84 20.26 -23.81
N ASP A 268 -12.60 21.06 -22.77
CA ASP A 268 -13.11 20.76 -21.42
C ASP A 268 -14.62 21.07 -21.29
N ALA A 269 -15.16 20.83 -20.09
CA ALA A 269 -16.53 21.15 -19.72
C ALA A 269 -16.93 22.62 -19.99
N ASN A 270 -15.97 23.54 -19.85
CA ASN A 270 -16.14 24.98 -19.98
C ASN A 270 -15.95 25.48 -21.43
N ASN A 271 -15.70 24.58 -22.38
CA ASN A 271 -15.38 24.86 -23.78
C ASN A 271 -14.01 25.53 -23.99
N ASN A 272 -13.07 25.36 -23.05
CA ASN A 272 -11.67 25.70 -23.28
C ASN A 272 -11.03 24.61 -24.14
N VAL A 273 -10.25 25.02 -25.15
CA VAL A 273 -9.53 24.07 -26.01
C VAL A 273 -8.37 23.46 -25.24
N LEU A 274 -8.27 22.13 -25.27
CA LEU A 274 -7.15 21.40 -24.69
C LEU A 274 -6.00 21.32 -25.70
N SER A 275 -4.79 21.55 -25.21
CA SER A 275 -3.55 21.31 -25.93
C SER A 275 -3.06 19.90 -25.64
N PHE A 276 -2.46 19.27 -26.65
CA PHE A 276 -1.73 18.03 -26.49
C PHE A 276 -0.39 18.29 -25.80
N ASP A 277 0.14 17.27 -25.15
CA ASP A 277 1.37 17.28 -24.37
C ASP A 277 1.36 18.33 -23.25
N GLN A 278 0.16 18.71 -22.79
CA GLN A 278 -0.08 19.62 -21.67
C GLN A 278 -0.87 18.92 -20.57
N THR A 279 -0.35 18.96 -19.35
CA THR A 279 -1.02 18.39 -18.17
C THR A 279 -2.08 19.33 -17.61
N TYR A 280 -3.24 18.76 -17.27
CA TYR A 280 -4.37 19.42 -16.63
C TYR A 280 -4.75 18.71 -15.33
N THR A 281 -5.15 19.47 -14.32
CA THR A 281 -5.68 18.91 -13.07
C THR A 281 -7.19 18.77 -13.18
N ALA A 282 -7.67 17.53 -13.10
CA ALA A 282 -9.10 17.22 -13.08
C ALA A 282 -9.67 17.36 -11.67
N VAL A 283 -9.00 16.76 -10.69
CA VAL A 283 -9.39 16.77 -9.28
C VAL A 283 -8.14 17.07 -8.45
N SER A 284 -8.21 18.10 -7.60
CA SER A 284 -7.07 18.48 -6.74
C SER A 284 -6.92 17.59 -5.51
N SER A 285 -8.01 16.98 -5.05
CA SER A 285 -8.05 16.06 -3.91
C SER A 285 -9.39 15.33 -3.92
N THR A 286 -9.38 14.03 -4.17
CA THR A 286 -10.57 13.16 -4.11
C THR A 286 -11.06 12.92 -2.68
N SER A 287 -12.31 12.56 -2.54
CA SER A 287 -12.87 11.89 -1.37
C SER A 287 -12.72 10.37 -1.49
N ALA A 288 -12.83 9.63 -0.39
CA ALA A 288 -12.70 8.17 -0.42
C ALA A 288 -13.83 7.56 -1.27
N ASN A 289 -13.46 6.69 -2.22
CA ASN A 289 -14.34 6.04 -3.17
C ASN A 289 -15.15 7.02 -4.02
N GLU A 290 -14.62 8.22 -4.25
CA GLU A 290 -15.21 9.17 -5.18
C GLU A 290 -15.04 8.69 -6.62
N VAL A 291 -16.11 8.80 -7.41
CA VAL A 291 -16.03 8.67 -8.87
C VAL A 291 -15.74 10.06 -9.43
N ALA A 292 -14.52 10.24 -9.91
CA ALA A 292 -14.08 11.44 -10.60
C ALA A 292 -14.42 11.34 -12.08
N GLU A 293 -15.15 12.33 -12.59
CA GLU A 293 -15.48 12.45 -14.01
C GLU A 293 -14.74 13.64 -14.63
N ILE A 294 -14.12 13.40 -15.78
CA ILE A 294 -13.51 14.43 -16.64
C ILE A 294 -14.40 14.57 -17.87
N PRO A 295 -15.43 15.45 -17.84
CA PRO A 295 -16.30 15.65 -18.99
C PRO A 295 -15.57 16.43 -20.09
N LEU A 296 -15.67 15.91 -21.30
CA LEU A 296 -14.98 16.41 -22.49
C LEU A 296 -15.98 16.70 -23.60
N LYS A 297 -15.56 17.55 -24.54
CA LYS A 297 -16.33 17.89 -25.73
C LYS A 297 -15.43 17.83 -26.95
N ALA A 298 -16.00 17.63 -28.13
CA ALA A 298 -15.26 17.74 -29.39
C ALA A 298 -16.00 18.59 -30.41
N ARG A 299 -15.24 19.31 -31.25
CA ARG A 299 -15.74 20.05 -32.41
C ARG A 299 -14.77 19.94 -33.59
N TYR A 300 -15.24 20.18 -34.80
CA TYR A 300 -14.35 20.29 -35.95
C TYR A 300 -13.71 21.67 -36.02
N ALA A 301 -12.45 21.70 -36.48
CA ALA A 301 -11.70 22.90 -36.80
C ALA A 301 -11.25 22.85 -38.26
N LYS A 302 -11.44 23.94 -39.02
CA LYS A 302 -10.94 24.05 -40.39
C LYS A 302 -9.43 24.20 -40.38
N THR A 303 -8.78 23.34 -41.15
CA THR A 303 -7.33 23.38 -41.43
C THR A 303 -7.04 23.76 -42.88
N GLY A 304 -8.07 23.95 -43.70
CA GLY A 304 -7.97 24.37 -45.10
C GLY A 304 -9.31 24.34 -45.82
N ASN A 305 -9.28 24.12 -47.13
CA ASN A 305 -10.50 23.94 -47.92
C ASN A 305 -11.19 22.62 -47.55
N VAL A 306 -12.41 22.74 -47.02
CA VAL A 306 -13.17 21.60 -46.52
C VAL A 306 -13.76 20.79 -47.67
N LYS A 307 -13.47 19.47 -47.70
CA LYS A 307 -14.15 18.50 -48.57
C LYS A 307 -14.89 17.50 -47.70
N ALA A 308 -16.15 17.22 -48.06
CA ALA A 308 -16.97 16.24 -47.36
C ALA A 308 -16.37 14.82 -47.46
N GLY A 309 -16.51 14.07 -46.38
CA GLY A 309 -16.06 12.69 -46.28
C GLY A 309 -16.17 12.18 -44.84
N LYS A 310 -15.68 10.96 -44.62
CA LYS A 310 -15.62 10.33 -43.30
C LYS A 310 -14.57 11.02 -42.42
N VAL A 311 -14.89 11.16 -41.13
CA VAL A 311 -13.96 11.65 -40.12
C VAL A 311 -13.78 10.56 -39.08
N ASP A 312 -12.58 9.98 -39.05
CA ASP A 312 -12.12 9.07 -38.00
C ASP A 312 -10.81 9.65 -37.43
N ALA A 313 -10.59 9.54 -36.13
CA ALA A 313 -9.35 9.96 -35.47
C ALA A 313 -9.13 9.13 -34.21
N VAL A 314 -7.88 9.10 -33.72
CA VAL A 314 -7.52 8.48 -32.45
C VAL A 314 -6.76 9.51 -31.63
N ALA A 315 -7.17 9.71 -30.39
CA ALA A 315 -6.44 10.49 -29.40
C ALA A 315 -5.95 9.54 -28.30
N THR A 316 -4.68 9.65 -27.92
CA THR A 316 -4.10 8.96 -26.75
C THR A 316 -4.16 9.90 -25.56
N PHE A 317 -4.47 9.38 -24.39
CA PHE A 317 -4.48 10.14 -23.14
C PHE A 317 -3.77 9.36 -22.04
N GLU A 318 -3.19 10.09 -21.10
CA GLU A 318 -2.59 9.58 -19.87
C GLU A 318 -3.30 10.20 -18.67
N VAL A 319 -3.43 9.41 -17.61
CA VAL A 319 -3.96 9.83 -16.30
C VAL A 319 -2.88 9.61 -15.26
N PHE A 320 -2.65 10.61 -14.42
CA PHE A 320 -1.66 10.59 -13.36
C PHE A 320 -2.34 10.68 -12.00
N TYR A 321 -1.95 9.79 -11.08
CA TYR A 321 -2.42 9.78 -9.70
C TYR A 321 -1.29 10.24 -8.78
N ARG A 322 -1.54 11.27 -7.97
CA ARG A 322 -0.54 11.89 -7.09
C ARG A 322 -1.03 12.09 -5.67
#